data_AF-A0A7H0LKB6-F1
#
_entry.id   AF-A0A7H0LKB6-F1
#
_cell.length_a   1.000
_cell.length_b   1.000
_cell.length_c   1.000
_cell.angle_alpha   90.00
_cell.angle_beta   90.00
_cell.angle_gamma   90.00
#
_symmetry.space_group_name_H-M   'P 1'
#
loop_
_entity.id
_entity.type
_entity.pdbx_description
1 polymer ?
#
loop_
_entity_poly.entity_id
_entity_poly.type
_entity_poly.pdbx_seq_one_letter_code
_entity_poly.pdbx_strand_id
1 'polypeptide(L)' 'MSIIATIMNSSTGQPIQRMTFGRMPKPWASFNLETGELVSADRVHVGKPAPGKFVAPVEVWVTPKS' A
#
# COMPACT_ATOMS: atom_id res chain seq x y z
N MET A 1 -1.41 -9.81 -13.70
CA MET A 1 -1.20 -10.25 -12.31
C MET A 1 -1.59 -9.12 -11.39
N SER A 2 -2.43 -9.36 -10.38
CA SER A 2 -2.83 -8.36 -9.39
C SER A 2 -1.91 -8.40 -8.17
N ILE A 3 -1.69 -7.25 -7.55
CA ILE A 3 -0.91 -7.08 -6.34
C ILE A 3 -1.84 -6.63 -5.24
N ILE A 4 -1.93 -7.41 -4.17
CA ILE A 4 -2.68 -7.02 -2.97
C ILE A 4 -1.69 -6.32 -2.04
N ALA A 5 -1.91 -5.04 -1.80
CA ALA A 5 -1.07 -4.25 -0.91
C ALA A 5 -1.86 -3.81 0.33
N THR A 6 -1.17 -3.73 1.46
CA THR A 6 -1.70 -3.10 2.67
C THR A 6 -1.34 -1.62 2.62
N ILE A 7 -2.34 -0.75 2.70
CA ILE A 7 -2.13 0.69 2.79
C ILE A 7 -1.83 1.02 4.25
N MET A 8 -0.69 1.66 4.50
CA MET A 8 -0.17 2.00 5.81
C MET A 8 -0.20 3.51 5.99
N ASN A 9 -0.59 3.98 7.18
CA ASN A 9 -0.48 5.38 7.55
C ASN A 9 0.97 5.66 8.02
N SER A 10 1.66 6.57 7.36
CA SER A 10 3.03 7.00 7.66
C SER A 10 3.16 7.70 9.02
N SER A 11 2.14 8.44 9.43
CA SER A 11 2.12 9.22 10.68
C SER A 11 1.87 8.33 11.90
N THR A 12 1.02 7.30 11.76
CA THR A 12 0.63 6.44 12.91
C THR A 12 1.32 5.08 12.91
N GLY A 13 1.88 4.64 11.78
CA GLY A 13 2.44 3.29 11.63
C GLY A 13 1.38 2.19 11.51
N GLN A 14 0.09 2.54 11.43
CA GLN A 14 -1.02 1.59 11.45
C GLN A 14 -1.56 1.31 10.05
N PRO A 15 -2.08 0.09 9.79
CA PRO A 15 -2.76 -0.23 8.54
C PRO A 15 -4.08 0.53 8.44
N ILE A 16 -4.35 1.09 7.26
CA ILE A 16 -5.61 1.76 6.93
C ILE A 16 -6.57 0.76 6.30
N GLN A 17 -6.15 0.11 5.20
CA GLN A 17 -6.97 -0.82 4.42
C GLN A 17 -6.09 -1.73 3.56
N ARG A 18 -6.70 -2.66 2.81
CA ARG A 18 -6.04 -3.42 1.75
C ARG A 18 -6.58 -2.99 0.40
N MET A 19 -5.71 -2.92 -0.61
CA MET A 19 -6.11 -2.52 -1.96
C MET A 19 -5.44 -3.41 -3.00
N THR A 20 -6.19 -3.71 -4.06
CA THR A 20 -5.68 -4.48 -5.20
C THR A 20 -5.23 -3.54 -6.31
N PHE A 21 -3.97 -3.64 -6.71
CA PHE A 21 -3.40 -2.91 -7.83
C PHE A 21 -3.21 -3.85 -9.03
N GLY A 22 -3.46 -3.36 -10.24
CA GLY A 22 -3.21 -4.12 -11.47
C GLY A 22 -1.73 -4.28 -11.83
N ARG A 23 -0.86 -3.49 -11.19
CA ARG A 23 0.61 -3.50 -11.35
C ARG A 23 1.27 -2.99 -10.06
N MET A 24 2.60 -3.10 -9.95
CA MET A 24 3.32 -2.56 -8.79
C MET A 24 3.08 -1.05 -8.68
N PRO A 25 2.54 -0.55 -7.56
CA PRO A 25 2.40 0.88 -7.36
C PRO A 25 3.80 1.49 -7.31
N LYS A 26 3.97 2.62 -8.00
CA LYS A 26 5.19 3.41 -7.90
C LYS A 26 5.12 4.25 -6.62
N PRO A 27 6.27 4.59 -6.00
CA PRO A 27 6.33 5.76 -5.14
C PRO A 27 5.69 6.97 -5.85
N TRP A 28 4.97 7.78 -5.09
CA TRP A 28 4.25 8.99 -5.53
C TRP A 28 3.04 8.74 -6.44
N ALA A 29 2.61 7.48 -6.62
CA ALA A 29 1.34 7.20 -7.27
C ALA A 29 0.18 7.72 -6.41
N SER A 30 -0.74 8.46 -7.02
CA SER A 30 -1.95 8.91 -6.36
C SER A 30 -3.11 7.94 -6.60
N PHE A 31 -3.90 7.70 -5.56
CA PHE A 31 -5.09 6.86 -5.61
C PHE A 31 -6.07 7.26 -4.51
N ASN A 32 -7.34 6.91 -4.70
CA ASN A 32 -8.35 7.15 -3.67
C ASN A 32 -8.37 5.99 -2.67
N LEU A 33 -8.41 6.33 -1.39
CA LEU A 33 -8.76 5.40 -0.32
C LEU A 33 -10.23 4.99 -0.43
N GLU A 34 -10.63 3.95 0.31
CA GLU A 34 -12.04 3.53 0.42
C GLU A 34 -12.94 4.65 0.99
N THR A 35 -12.35 5.57 1.76
CA THR A 35 -13.02 6.78 2.27
C THR A 35 -13.33 7.81 1.18
N GLY A 36 -12.78 7.64 -0.03
CA GLY A 36 -12.85 8.62 -1.12
C GLY A 36 -11.73 9.67 -1.07
N GLU A 37 -10.85 9.62 -0.06
CA GLU A 37 -9.74 10.55 0.06
C GLU A 37 -8.64 10.25 -0.97
N LEU A 38 -8.23 11.27 -1.73
CA LEU A 38 -7.10 11.17 -2.65
C LEU A 38 -5.78 11.29 -1.87
N VAL A 39 -5.02 10.21 -1.84
CA VAL A 39 -3.70 10.14 -1.22
C VAL A 39 -2.61 9.87 -2.27
N SER A 40 -1.37 10.19 -1.92
CA SER A 40 -0.19 9.84 -2.70
C SER A 40 0.70 8.89 -1.91
N ALA A 41 1.23 7.87 -2.58
CA ALA A 41 2.20 6.96 -1.97
C ALA A 41 3.49 7.70 -1.62
N ASP A 42 3.87 7.71 -0.34
CA ASP A 42 5.16 8.25 0.10
C ASP A 42 6.28 7.27 -0.19
N ARG A 43 6.03 5.99 0.12
CA ARG A 43 6.95 4.88 -0.14
C ARG A 43 6.19 3.58 -0.37
N VAL A 44 6.83 2.67 -1.09
CA VAL A 44 6.35 1.30 -1.29
C VAL A 44 7.40 0.35 -0.74
N HIS A 45 7.01 -0.48 0.21
CA HIS A 45 7.85 -1.53 0.76
C HIS A 45 7.39 -2.89 0.23
N VAL A 46 8.31 -3.67 -0.32
CA VAL A 46 8.07 -5.05 -0.74
C VAL A 46 8.84 -5.95 0.20
N GLY A 47 8.12 -6.66 1.05
CA GLY A 47 8.71 -7.54 2.04
C GLY A 47 9.15 -8.88 1.45
N LYS A 48 9.91 -9.63 2.23
CA LYS A 48 10.25 -11.01 1.89
C LYS A 48 9.01 -11.91 2.08
N PRO A 49 8.66 -12.79 1.12
CA PRO A 49 7.61 -13.78 1.34
C PRO A 49 7.93 -14.64 2.57
N ALA A 50 6.90 -14.97 3.35
CA ALA A 50 7.04 -15.94 4.43
C ALA A 50 7.47 -17.31 3.85
N PRO A 51 8.22 -18.14 4.61
CA PRO A 51 8.57 -19.50 4.16
C PRO A 51 7.33 -20.27 3.71
N GLY A 52 7.40 -20.88 2.52
CA GLY A 52 6.27 -21.60 1.90
C GLY A 52 5.21 -20.72 1.22
N LYS A 53 5.36 -19.39 1.20
CA LYS A 53 4.53 -18.47 0.41
C LYS A 53 5.32 -17.92 -0.78
N PHE A 54 4.65 -17.81 -1.92
CA PHE A 54 5.25 -17.30 -3.17
C PHE A 54 4.96 -15.81 -3.42
N VAL A 55 3.97 -15.24 -2.71
CA VAL A 55 3.56 -13.85 -2.87
C VAL A 55 4.24 -13.00 -1.81
N ALA A 56 4.98 -11.98 -2.25
CA ALA A 56 5.58 -10.99 -1.37
C ALA A 56 4.50 -10.06 -0.79
N PRO A 57 4.53 -9.76 0.52
CA PRO A 57 3.69 -8.71 1.07
C PRO A 57 4.12 -7.35 0.51
N VAL A 58 3.16 -6.54 0.10
CA VAL A 58 3.39 -5.16 -0.36
C VAL A 58 2.71 -4.22 0.61
N GLU A 59 3.46 -3.22 1.06
CA GLU A 59 2.97 -2.14 1.91
C GLU A 59 3.14 -0.82 1.17
N VAL A 60 2.05 -0.08 1.03
CA VAL A 60 2.06 1.26 0.46
C VAL A 60 1.81 2.23 1.58
N TRP A 61 2.80 3.05 1.86
CA TRP A 61 2.73 4.03 2.93
C TRP A 61 2.25 5.36 2.37
N VAL A 62 1.26 5.94 3.03
CA VAL A 62 0.64 7.22 2.66
C VAL A 62 0.51 8.10 3.89
N THR A 63 0.46 9.40 3.66
CA THR A 63 0.14 10.40 4.67
C THR A 63 -1.25 10.96 4.37
N PRO A 64 -2.32 10.46 5.01
CA PRO A 64 -3.66 11.02 4.84
C PRO A 64 -3.70 12.47 5.33
N LYS A 65 -4.57 13.28 4.72
CA LYS A 65 -4.93 14.59 5.22
C LYS A 65 -5.77 14.37 6.49
N SER A 66 -5.24 14.79 7.63
CA SER A 66 -5.91 14.72 8.94
C SER A 66 -7.35 15.20 8.91
#